data_AF-A0A935M847-F1
#
_entry.id   AF-A0A935M847-F1
#
_cell.length_a   1.000
_cell.length_b   1.000
_cell.length_c   1.000
_cell.angle_alpha   90.00
_cell.angle_beta   90.00
_cell.angle_gamma   90.00
#
_symmetry.space_group_name_H-M   'P 1'
#
loop_
_entity.id
_entity.type
_entity.pdbx_description
1 polymer ?
#
loop_
_entity_poly.entity_id
_entity_poly.type
_entity_poly.pdbx_seq_one_letter_code
_entity_poly.pdbx_strand_id
1 'polypeptide(L)' 'MDPLALRRDADTAETAAANRTWWDAEASDYYTEHGSFLGDDDLVWGPEGWSEELLGLLGDVAGRDV' A
#
# COMPACT_ATOMS: atom_id res chain seq x y z
N MET A 1 -27.69 -19.82 -9.80
CA MET A 1 -26.45 -20.13 -10.52
C MET A 1 -25.49 -19.01 -10.21
N ASP A 2 -24.46 -19.26 -9.42
CA ASP A 2 -23.44 -18.25 -9.13
C ASP A 2 -22.66 -17.93 -10.41
N PRO A 3 -22.41 -16.64 -10.71
CA PRO A 3 -21.64 -16.27 -11.88
C PRO A 3 -20.23 -16.85 -11.78
N LEU A 4 -19.80 -17.53 -12.84
CA LEU A 4 -18.43 -18.03 -12.94
C LEU A 4 -17.47 -16.84 -13.05
N ALA A 5 -16.47 -16.78 -12.18
CA ALA A 5 -15.41 -15.79 -12.28
C ALA A 5 -14.57 -16.08 -13.54
N LEU A 6 -14.53 -15.12 -14.48
CA LEU A 6 -13.75 -15.19 -15.71
C LEU A 6 -12.66 -14.12 -15.70
N ARG A 7 -11.47 -14.44 -16.22
CA ARG A 7 -10.39 -13.47 -16.46
C ARG A 7 -10.52 -12.87 -17.87
N ARG A 8 -10.13 -11.59 -17.99
CA ARG A 8 -9.93 -10.88 -19.26
C ARG A 8 -8.62 -10.09 -19.20
N ASP A 9 -8.09 -9.75 -20.37
CA ASP A 9 -7.00 -8.79 -20.45
C ASP A 9 -7.48 -7.40 -20.01
N ALA A 10 -6.60 -6.70 -19.31
CA ALA A 10 -6.77 -5.32 -18.88
C ALA A 10 -5.43 -4.61 -19.13
N ASP A 11 -5.47 -3.42 -19.75
CA ASP A 11 -4.26 -2.66 -19.99
C ASP A 11 -3.76 -1.99 -18.70
N THR A 12 -2.55 -1.43 -18.77
CA THR A 12 -1.91 -0.76 -17.64
C THR A 12 -2.71 0.45 -17.14
N ALA A 13 -3.30 1.23 -18.04
CA ALA A 13 -4.03 2.45 -17.69
C ALA A 13 -5.34 2.12 -16.99
N GLU A 14 -6.07 1.12 -17.51
CA GLU A 14 -7.26 0.55 -16.88
C GLU A 14 -6.94 0.00 -15.49
N THR A 15 -5.89 -0.83 -15.40
CA THR A 15 -5.47 -1.44 -14.13
C THR A 15 -5.12 -0.37 -13.09
N ALA A 16 -4.37 0.66 -13.48
CA ALA A 16 -4.00 1.75 -12.58
C ALA A 16 -5.21 2.57 -12.13
N ALA A 17 -6.14 2.89 -13.05
CA ALA A 17 -7.35 3.63 -12.72
C ALA A 17 -8.27 2.84 -11.79
N ALA A 18 -8.46 1.54 -12.04
CA ALA A 18 -9.27 0.67 -11.19
C ALA A 18 -8.66 0.54 -9.79
N ASN A 19 -7.36 0.27 -9.68
CA ASN A 19 -6.68 0.18 -8.38
C ASN A 19 -6.78 1.48 -7.59
N ARG A 20 -6.50 2.62 -8.22
CA ARG A 20 -6.58 3.92 -7.55
C ARG A 20 -7.98 4.21 -7.07
N THR A 21 -8.99 4.03 -7.92
CA THR A 21 -10.39 4.30 -7.56
C THR A 21 -10.83 3.48 -6.36
N TRP A 22 -10.42 2.21 -6.30
CA TRP A 22 -10.74 1.35 -5.18
C TRP A 22 -10.00 1.78 -3.91
N TRP A 23 -8.68 1.99 -3.98
CA TRP A 23 -7.90 2.42 -2.81
C TRP A 23 -8.30 3.79 -2.28
N ASP A 24 -8.66 4.74 -3.16
CA ASP A 24 -9.17 6.06 -2.75
C ASP A 24 -10.44 5.93 -1.88
N ALA A 25 -11.26 4.91 -2.11
CA ALA A 25 -12.45 4.64 -1.32
C ALA A 25 -12.14 3.91 0.00
N GLU A 26 -11.19 2.99 0.01
CA GLU A 26 -10.94 2.09 1.14
C GLU A 26 -9.84 2.59 2.10
N ALA A 27 -9.00 3.52 1.68
CA ALA A 27 -7.80 3.94 2.42
C ALA A 27 -8.12 4.48 3.83
N SER A 28 -9.20 5.23 3.99
CA SER A 28 -9.58 5.80 5.30
C SER A 28 -9.96 4.71 6.31
N ASP A 29 -10.74 3.73 5.89
CA ASP A 29 -11.20 2.64 6.75
C ASP A 29 -10.02 1.71 7.07
N TYR A 30 -9.20 1.40 6.06
CA TYR A 30 -7.98 0.63 6.24
C TYR A 30 -7.01 1.27 7.24
N TYR A 31 -6.80 2.59 7.13
CA TYR A 31 -5.95 3.32 8.07
C TYR A 31 -6.59 3.43 9.46
N THR A 32 -7.92 3.55 9.57
CA THR A 32 -8.59 3.53 10.88
C THR A 32 -8.39 2.19 11.59
N GLU A 33 -8.42 1.08 10.85
CA GLU A 33 -8.21 -0.26 11.40
C GLU A 33 -6.74 -0.55 11.72
N HIS A 34 -5.81 -0.10 10.87
CA HIS A 34 -4.41 -0.52 10.92
C HIS A 34 -3.40 0.60 11.24
N GLY A 35 -3.84 1.84 11.42
CA GLY A 35 -2.98 3.01 11.60
C GLY A 35 -2.04 2.89 12.79
N SER A 36 -2.47 2.26 13.89
CA SER A 36 -1.61 2.00 15.05
C SER A 36 -0.41 1.10 14.74
N PHE A 37 -0.52 0.24 13.73
CA PHE A 37 0.56 -0.63 13.28
C PHE A 37 1.43 0.05 12.22
N LEU A 38 0.80 0.79 11.29
CA LEU A 38 1.51 1.47 10.20
C LEU A 38 2.32 2.68 10.68
N GLY A 39 1.85 3.36 11.72
CA GLY A 39 2.37 4.67 12.11
C GLY A 39 1.84 5.78 11.19
N ASP A 40 2.06 7.03 11.60
CA ASP A 40 1.60 8.21 10.85
C ASP A 40 2.63 8.64 9.80
N ASP A 41 3.90 8.71 10.21
CA ASP A 41 5.05 9.12 9.40
C ASP A 41 6.23 8.14 9.48
N ASP A 42 6.03 6.98 10.11
CA ASP A 42 7.03 5.91 10.21
C ASP A 42 6.97 4.94 9.03
N LEU A 43 8.12 4.43 8.61
CA LEU A 43 8.21 3.38 7.61
C LEU A 43 8.27 2.01 8.28
N VAL A 44 7.33 1.13 7.92
CA VAL A 44 7.20 -0.23 8.45
C VAL A 44 7.37 -1.27 7.34
N TRP A 45 8.14 -2.32 7.63
CA TRP A 45 8.52 -3.38 6.71
C TRP A 45 7.80 -4.69 7.04
N GLY A 46 7.12 -5.23 6.02
CA GLY A 46 6.50 -6.54 6.08
C GLY A 46 5.36 -6.67 7.10
N PRO A 47 4.74 -7.85 7.19
CA PRO A 47 3.73 -8.13 8.21
C PRO A 47 4.32 -8.25 9.62
N GLU A 48 5.65 -8.42 9.76
CA GLU A 48 6.33 -8.52 11.04
C GLU A 48 6.41 -7.19 11.81
N GLY A 49 6.15 -6.06 11.13
CA GLY A 49 6.10 -4.74 11.77
C GLY A 49 7.48 -4.14 12.08
N TRP A 50 8.52 -4.49 11.31
CA TRP A 50 9.86 -3.94 11.55
C TRP A 50 9.94 -2.50 11.05
N SER A 51 10.37 -1.55 11.89
CA SER A 51 10.52 -0.16 11.46
C SER A 51 11.83 0.08 10.69
N GLU A 52 11.84 1.09 9.83
CA GLU A 52 13.07 1.57 9.19
C GLU A 52 14.07 2.11 10.21
N GLU A 53 13.61 2.73 11.31
CA GLU A 53 14.48 3.16 12.41
C GLU A 53 15.30 1.98 12.98
N LEU A 54 14.70 0.79 13.06
CA LEU A 54 15.35 -0.40 13.57
C LEU A 54 16.32 -1.02 12.55
N LEU A 55 15.91 -1.11 11.28
CA LEU A 55 16.65 -1.87 10.26
C LEU A 55 17.66 -1.03 9.47
N GLY A 56 17.40 0.25 9.28
CA GLY A 56 18.23 1.16 8.48
C GLY A 56 18.44 0.70 7.02
N LEU A 57 17.42 0.12 6.39
CA LEU A 57 17.53 -0.45 5.03
C LEU A 57 17.72 0.63 3.95
N LEU A 58 17.13 1.81 4.15
CA LEU A 58 17.26 2.93 3.22
C LEU A 58 18.62 3.65 3.34
N GLY A 59 19.27 3.51 4.50
CA GLY A 59 20.49 4.26 4.82
C GLY A 59 20.25 5.77 4.88
N ASP A 60 21.27 6.55 4.57
CA ASP A 60 21.16 8.02 4.58
C ASP A 60 20.37 8.54 3.37
N VAL A 61 19.15 9.02 3.63
CA VAL A 61 18.23 9.58 2.62
C VAL A 61 18.13 11.10 2.67
N ALA A 62 18.88 11.78 3.53
CA ALA A 62 18.75 13.21 3.71
C ALA A 62 19.07 13.97 2.41
N GLY A 63 18.13 14.77 1.92
CA GLY A 63 18.28 15.57 0.70
C GLY A 63 18.21 14.79 -0.62
N ARG A 64 17.79 13.52 -0.60
CA ARG A 64 17.52 12.76 -1.82
C ARG A 64 16.11 13.05 -2.35
N ASP A 65 15.98 13.09 -3.66
CA ASP A 65 14.71 13.17 -4.40
C ASP A 65 14.51 11.81 -5.08
N VAL A 66 13.38 11.15 -4.80
CA VAL A 66 13.11 9.74 -5.16
C VAL A 66 11.75 9.58 -5.82
#